data_AF-A0A5D0TTF3-F1
#
_entry.id   AF-A0A5D0TTF3-F1
#
_cell.length_a   1.000
_cell.length_b   1.000
_cell.length_c   1.000
_cell.angle_alpha   90.00
_cell.angle_beta   90.00
_cell.angle_gamma   90.00
#
_symmetry.space_group_name_H-M   'P 1'
#
loop_
_entity.id
_entity.type
_entity.pdbx_description
1 polymer ?
#
loop_
_entity_poly.entity_id
_entity_poly.type
_entity_poly.pdbx_seq_one_letter_code
_entity_poly.pdbx_strand_id
1 'polypeptide(L)'
;MTAAETGRGHRDRRLRVVVRLHPNVKQRAQYWAEQRGYSSVNEYIADAVDGQIRRENSDYDLPTLEIARLNQLIDELKALSTNSANLERVVTQGFDSLIGLTRGDNYLLDDEDGEL
;
A
#
# COMPACT_ATOMS: atom_id res chain seq x y z
N MET A 1 39.33 -7.84 40.89
CA MET A 1 39.03 -6.47 41.33
C MET A 1 38.78 -5.64 40.07
N THR A 2 37.54 -5.60 39.60
CA THR A 2 36.47 -4.63 39.91
C THR A 2 36.42 -3.51 38.88
N ALA A 3 35.57 -3.70 37.88
CA ALA A 3 34.78 -2.63 37.28
C ALA A 3 33.45 -3.25 36.84
N ALA A 4 32.50 -3.26 37.77
CA ALA A 4 31.10 -3.55 37.46
C ALA A 4 30.55 -2.34 36.69
N GLU A 5 30.55 -2.43 35.36
CA GLU A 5 29.82 -1.50 34.51
C GLU A 5 28.34 -1.61 34.85
N THR A 6 27.86 -0.57 35.52
CA THR A 6 26.49 -0.42 35.94
C THR A 6 25.63 -0.19 34.70
N GLY A 7 25.02 -1.26 34.19
CA GLY A 7 23.88 -1.18 33.28
C GLY A 7 22.72 -0.47 33.97
N ARG A 8 22.71 0.87 33.91
CA ARG A 8 21.53 1.66 34.28
C ARG A 8 20.44 1.38 33.27
N GLY A 9 19.52 0.49 33.64
CA GLY A 9 18.27 0.30 32.92
C GLY A 9 17.62 1.65 32.66
N HIS A 10 17.38 1.95 31.39
CA HIS A 10 16.56 3.07 30.98
C HIS A 10 15.15 2.82 31.50
N ARG A 11 14.86 3.29 32.71
CA ARG A 11 13.48 3.31 33.22
C ARG A 11 12.73 4.28 32.32
N ASP A 12 11.85 3.75 31.50
CA ASP A 12 10.88 4.51 30.72
C ASP A 12 10.17 5.50 31.65
N ARG A 13 10.63 6.76 31.62
CA ARG A 13 10.25 7.77 32.61
C ARG A 13 8.92 8.36 32.21
N ARG A 14 7.83 7.67 32.57
CA ARG A 14 6.47 8.15 32.35
C ARG A 14 6.22 9.40 33.18
N LEU A 15 5.78 10.48 32.52
CA LEU A 15 5.39 11.73 33.16
C LEU A 15 3.88 11.75 33.41
N ARG A 16 3.47 12.24 34.58
CA ARG A 16 2.05 12.33 34.93
C ARG A 16 1.42 13.52 34.24
N VAL A 17 0.31 13.27 33.54
CA VAL A 17 -0.54 14.31 32.94
C VAL A 17 -1.96 14.16 33.51
N VAL A 18 -2.61 15.30 33.78
CA VAL A 18 -4.01 15.34 34.20
C VAL A 18 -4.83 15.92 33.05
N VAL A 19 -5.74 15.11 32.50
CA VAL A 19 -6.58 15.48 31.35
C VAL A 19 -8.05 15.58 31.80
N ARG A 20 -8.76 16.59 31.30
CA ARG A 20 -10.21 16.70 31.47
C ARG A 20 -10.91 16.15 30.23
N LEU A 21 -11.78 15.18 30.43
CA LEU A 21 -12.57 14.55 29.37
C LEU A 21 -14.05 14.82 29.59
N HIS A 22 -14.79 14.98 28.49
CA HIS A 22 -16.25 15.00 28.55
C HIS A 22 -16.77 13.67 29.15
N PRO A 23 -17.83 13.68 29.98
CA PRO A 23 -18.33 12.47 30.67
C PRO A 23 -18.55 11.27 29.73
N ASN A 24 -19.20 11.50 28.58
CA ASN A 24 -19.45 10.45 27.58
C ASN A 24 -18.16 9.87 26.98
N VAL A 25 -17.14 10.71 26.77
CA VAL A 25 -15.85 10.29 26.21
C VAL A 25 -15.08 9.47 27.26
N LYS A 26 -15.12 9.89 28.52
CA LYS A 26 -14.53 9.14 29.64
C LYS A 26 -15.15 7.73 29.75
N GLN A 27 -16.47 7.63 29.65
CA GLN A 27 -17.17 6.34 29.70
C GLN A 27 -16.81 5.44 28.52
N ARG A 28 -16.73 6.00 27.31
CA ARG A 28 -16.27 5.25 26.12
C ARG A 28 -14.81 4.81 26.25
N ALA A 29 -13.93 5.66 26.79
CA ALA A 29 -12.54 5.30 27.03
C ALA A 29 -12.41 4.16 28.04
N GLN A 30 -13.23 4.16 29.10
CA GLN A 30 -13.32 3.04 30.03
C GLN A 30 -13.73 1.74 29.34
N TYR A 31 -14.82 1.79 28.57
CA TYR A 31 -15.32 0.64 27.82
C TYR A 31 -14.25 0.04 26.89
N TRP A 32 -13.56 0.88 26.11
CA TRP A 32 -12.53 0.41 25.19
C TRP A 32 -11.24 -0.03 25.89
N ALA A 33 -10.89 0.57 27.03
CA ALA A 33 -9.77 0.11 27.84
C ALA A 33 -10.00 -1.32 28.35
N GLU A 34 -11.20 -1.60 28.87
CA GLU A 34 -11.61 -2.93 29.32
C GLU A 34 -11.65 -3.93 28.15
N GLN A 35 -12.29 -3.56 27.04
CA GLN A 35 -12.43 -4.43 25.87
C GLN A 35 -11.09 -4.81 25.23
N ARG A 36 -10.07 -3.95 25.35
CA ARG A 36 -8.72 -4.18 24.82
C ARG A 36 -7.72 -4.71 25.85
N GLY A 37 -8.16 -4.94 27.08
CA GLY A 37 -7.33 -5.54 28.15
C GLY A 37 -6.29 -4.60 28.76
N TYR A 38 -6.49 -3.28 28.70
CA TYR A 38 -5.60 -2.33 29.37
C TYR A 38 -5.76 -2.37 30.89
N SER A 39 -4.65 -2.18 31.61
CA SER A 39 -4.67 -2.19 33.08
C SER A 39 -5.35 -0.96 33.68
N SER A 40 -5.39 0.14 32.92
CA SER A 40 -6.07 1.37 33.33
C SER A 40 -6.52 2.22 32.14
N VAL A 41 -7.51 3.07 32.37
CA VAL A 41 -7.97 4.08 31.40
C VAL A 41 -6.84 5.04 31.02
N ASN A 42 -5.94 5.35 31.95
CA ASN A 42 -4.82 6.25 31.68
C ASN A 42 -3.83 5.65 30.68
N GLU A 43 -3.63 4.32 30.71
CA GLU A 43 -2.79 3.61 29.76
C GLU A 43 -3.42 3.63 28.37
N TYR A 44 -4.72 3.37 28.29
CA TYR A 44 -5.47 3.51 27.03
C TYR A 44 -5.41 4.94 26.47
N ILE A 45 -5.50 5.97 27.32
CA ILE A 45 -5.37 7.37 26.91
C ILE A 45 -3.96 7.67 26.41
N ALA A 46 -2.92 7.15 27.07
CA ALA A 46 -1.54 7.35 26.64
C ALA A 46 -1.28 6.74 25.26
N ASP A 47 -1.72 5.51 25.03
CA ASP A 47 -1.63 4.84 23.73
C ASP A 47 -2.45 5.54 22.64
N ALA A 48 -3.63 6.06 22.99
CA ALA A 48 -4.46 6.82 22.06
C ALA A 48 -3.78 8.14 21.65
N VAL A 49 -3.10 8.81 22.57
CA VAL A 49 -2.32 10.03 22.29
C VAL A 49 -1.12 9.70 21.40
N ASP A 50 -0.39 8.63 21.68
CA ASP A 50 0.72 8.17 20.83
C ASP A 50 0.24 7.83 19.41
N GLY A 51 -0.89 7.10 19.29
CA GLY A 51 -1.50 6.81 18.00
C GLY A 51 -1.95 8.07 17.23
N GLN A 52 -2.44 9.09 17.94
CA GLN A 52 -2.81 10.37 17.34
C GLN A 52 -1.56 11.15 16.86
N ILE A 53 -0.48 11.17 17.65
CA ILE A 53 0.80 11.78 17.26
C ILE A 53 1.36 11.11 16.01
N ARG A 54 1.32 9.78 15.93
CA ARG A 54 1.75 9.04 14.73
C ARG A 54 0.94 9.41 13.49
N ARG A 55 -0.38 9.54 13.62
CA ARG A 55 -1.25 10.00 12.53
C ARG A 55 -0.92 11.43 12.08
N GLU A 56 -0.65 12.33 13.02
CA GLU A 56 -0.28 13.73 12.72
C GLU A 56 1.09 13.84 12.07
N ASN A 57 2.04 12.98 12.46
CA ASN A 57 3.35 12.88 11.83
C ASN A 57 3.30 12.29 10.41
N SER A 58 2.10 11.95 9.90
CA SER A 58 1.91 11.25 8.62
C SER A 58 2.72 9.94 8.52
N ASP A 59 3.11 9.39 9.67
CA ASP A 59 3.80 8.11 9.80
C ASP A 59 2.73 7.03 9.79
N TYR A 60 2.13 6.87 8.60
CA TYR A 60 1.17 5.83 8.34
C TYR A 60 1.93 4.51 8.32
N ASP A 61 1.87 3.77 9.43
CA ASP A 61 1.98 2.32 9.38
C ASP A 61 0.81 1.83 8.51
N LEU A 62 0.98 1.86 7.19
CA LEU A 62 0.06 1.27 6.24
C LEU A 62 -0.02 -0.20 6.65
N PRO A 63 -1.19 -0.69 7.10
CA PRO A 63 -1.30 -2.08 7.45
C PRO A 63 -0.97 -2.92 6.22
N THR A 64 -0.45 -4.12 6.46
CA THR A 64 0.02 -5.02 5.38
C THR A 64 -1.04 -5.27 4.31
N LEU A 65 -2.32 -5.17 4.68
CA LEU A 65 -3.46 -5.34 3.78
C LEU A 65 -3.60 -4.19 2.77
N GLU A 66 -3.39 -2.95 3.20
CA GLU A 66 -3.44 -1.77 2.35
C GLU A 66 -2.27 -1.79 1.36
N ILE A 67 -1.07 -2.17 1.81
CA ILE A 67 0.08 -2.39 0.93
C ILE A 67 -0.22 -3.50 -0.09
N ALA A 68 -0.79 -4.63 0.36
CA ALA A 68 -1.15 -5.73 -0.53
C ALA A 68 -2.18 -5.30 -1.58
N ARG A 69 -3.20 -4.52 -1.19
CA ARG A 69 -4.20 -3.97 -2.10
C ARG A 69 -3.59 -2.99 -3.09
N LEU A 70 -2.64 -2.17 -2.66
CA LEU A 70 -1.95 -1.21 -3.52
C LEU A 70 -1.05 -1.92 -4.54
N ASN A 71 -0.35 -2.97 -4.12
CA ASN A 71 0.41 -3.83 -5.03
C ASN A 71 -0.51 -4.51 -6.07
N GLN A 72 -1.66 -5.01 -5.66
CA GLN A 72 -2.64 -5.59 -6.57
C GLN A 72 -3.09 -4.57 -7.64
N LEU A 73 -3.39 -3.33 -7.25
CA LEU A 73 -3.76 -2.27 -8.19
C LEU A 73 -2.63 -1.94 -9.18
N ILE A 74 -1.37 -1.94 -8.71
CA ILE A 74 -0.21 -1.74 -9.59
C ILE A 74 -0.11 -2.85 -10.63
N ASP A 75 -0.34 -4.10 -10.22
CA ASP A 75 -0.30 -5.25 -11.13
C ASP A 75 -1.44 -5.22 -12.15
N GLU A 76 -2.65 -4.84 -11.72
CA GLU A 76 -3.79 -4.62 -12.63
C GLU A 76 -3.52 -3.51 -13.64
N LEU A 77 -2.87 -2.41 -13.22
CA LEU A 77 -2.49 -1.32 -14.10
C LEU A 77 -1.44 -1.76 -15.14
N LYS A 78 -0.45 -2.57 -14.74
CA LYS A 78 0.54 -3.15 -15.67
C LYS A 78 -0.12 -4.07 -16.70
N ALA A 79 -1.08 -4.89 -16.26
CA ALA A 79 -1.84 -5.76 -17.15
C ALA A 79 -2.65 -4.93 -18.17
N LEU A 80 -3.31 -3.85 -17.71
CA LEU A 80 -4.03 -2.94 -18.58
C LEU A 80 -3.12 -2.26 -19.61
N SER A 81 -1.96 -1.75 -19.17
CA SER A 81 -0.97 -1.14 -20.08
C SER A 81 -0.50 -2.11 -21.16
N THR A 82 -0.27 -3.37 -20.78
CA THR A 82 0.18 -4.41 -21.72
C THR A 82 -0.94 -4.74 -22.72
N ASN A 83 -2.18 -4.85 -22.25
CA ASN A 83 -3.33 -5.08 -23.13
C ASN A 83 -3.54 -3.92 -24.12
N SER A 84 -3.36 -2.67 -23.67
CA SER A 84 -3.45 -1.51 -24.57
C SER A 84 -2.37 -1.54 -25.64
N ALA A 85 -1.12 -1.84 -25.28
CA ALA A 85 -0.02 -1.94 -26.26
C ALA A 85 -0.23 -3.10 -27.26
N ASN A 86 -0.82 -4.21 -26.81
CA ASN A 86 -1.19 -5.31 -27.69
C ASN A 86 -2.32 -4.92 -28.64
N LEU A 87 -3.34 -4.20 -28.15
CA LEU A 87 -4.42 -3.69 -28.99
C LEU A 87 -3.87 -2.73 -30.07
N GLU A 88 -2.98 -1.82 -29.70
CA GLU A 88 -2.31 -0.91 -30.64
C GLU A 88 -1.57 -1.67 -31.75
N ARG A 89 -0.82 -2.72 -31.37
CA ARG A 89 -0.12 -3.57 -32.35
C ARG A 89 -1.08 -4.26 -33.31
N VAL A 90 -2.16 -4.85 -32.80
CA VAL A 90 -3.17 -5.55 -33.61
C VAL A 90 -3.89 -4.58 -34.54
N VAL A 91 -4.23 -3.39 -34.06
CA VAL A 91 -4.86 -2.35 -34.88
C VAL A 91 -3.92 -1.90 -35.99
N THR A 92 -2.64 -1.65 -35.68
CA THR A 92 -1.64 -1.26 -36.69
C THR A 92 -1.47 -2.35 -37.74
N GLN A 93 -1.28 -3.61 -37.32
CA GLN A 93 -1.15 -4.76 -38.22
C GLN A 93 -2.43 -4.99 -39.06
N GLY A 94 -3.61 -4.77 -38.47
CA GLY A 94 -4.89 -4.86 -39.17
C GLY A 94 -5.03 -3.77 -40.23
N PHE A 95 -4.62 -2.54 -39.93
CA PHE A 95 -4.60 -1.45 -40.90
C PHE A 95 -3.57 -1.68 -42.01
N ASP A 96 -2.37 -2.15 -41.68
CA ASP A 96 -1.36 -2.51 -42.69
C ASP A 96 -1.87 -3.60 -43.63
N SER A 97 -2.58 -4.60 -43.08
CA SER A 97 -3.20 -5.67 -43.87
C SER A 97 -4.31 -5.16 -44.79
N LEU A 98 -5.18 -4.26 -44.29
CA LEU A 98 -6.23 -3.63 -45.11
C LEU A 98 -5.65 -2.73 -46.20
N ILE A 99 -4.56 -2.00 -45.91
CA ILE A 99 -3.86 -1.20 -46.89
C ILE A 99 -3.20 -2.10 -47.95
N GLY A 100 -2.58 -3.21 -47.55
CA GLY A 100 -2.04 -4.21 -48.48
C GLY A 100 -3.10 -4.77 -49.42
N LEU A 101 -4.25 -5.18 -48.88
CA LEU A 101 -5.39 -5.69 -49.65
C LEU A 101 -6.00 -4.66 -50.61
N THR A 102 -6.05 -3.38 -50.22
CA THR A 102 -6.64 -2.32 -51.04
C THR A 102 -5.67 -1.73 -52.07
N ARG A 103 -4.35 -1.84 -51.86
CA ARG A 103 -3.31 -1.45 -52.82
C ARG A 103 -3.08 -2.51 -53.89
N GLY A 104 -3.57 -3.74 -53.68
CA GLY A 104 -3.42 -4.85 -54.62
C GLY A 104 -2.08 -5.57 -54.52
N ASP A 105 -1.29 -5.33 -53.46
CA ASP A 105 -0.09 -6.13 -53.19
C ASP A 105 -0.52 -7.49 -52.69
N ASN A 106 -0.45 -8.44 -53.62
CA ASN A 106 -0.87 -9.79 -53.42
C ASN A 106 0.25 -10.56 -52.71
N TYR A 107 0.20 -10.63 -51.37
CA TYR A 107 1.06 -11.49 -50.55
C TYR A 107 0.97 -12.99 -50.91
N LEU A 108 0.06 -13.39 -51.82
CA LEU A 108 -0.10 -14.74 -52.34
C LEU A 108 0.41 -14.91 -53.78
N LEU A 109 0.96 -13.86 -54.41
CA LEU A 109 1.54 -13.88 -55.76
C LEU A 109 2.96 -13.30 -55.84
N ASP A 110 3.65 -13.07 -54.71
CA ASP A 110 5.11 -13.07 -54.77
C ASP A 110 5.50 -14.54 -54.96
N ASP A 111 5.58 -14.91 -56.25
CA ASP A 111 6.03 -16.19 -56.73
C ASP A 111 7.27 -16.59 -55.92
N GLU A 112 7.16 -17.71 -55.21
CA GLU A 112 8.29 -18.59 -54.98
C GLU A 112 8.82 -19.00 -56.37
N ASP A 113 9.56 -18.09 -57.00
CA ASP A 113 10.28 -18.35 -58.24
C ASP A 113 11.39 -19.32 -57.87
N GLY A 114 11.05 -20.60 -58.03
CA GLY A 114 11.95 -21.72 -57.82
C GLY A 114 13.08 -21.64 -58.82
N GLU A 115 14.21 -21.07 -58.40
CA GLU A 115 15.49 -21.34 -59.02
C GLU A 115 16.49 -21.92 -58.01
N LEU A 116 17.16 -22.96 -58.52
CA LEU A 116 18.11 -23.89 -57.91
C LEU A 116 19.40 -23.21 -57.42
#